data_AF-A0A7J3TP92-F1
#
_entry.id   AF-A0A7J3TP92-F1
#
_cell.length_a   1.000
_cell.length_b   1.000
_cell.length_c   1.000
_cell.angle_alpha   90.00
_cell.angle_beta   90.00
_cell.angle_gamma   90.00
#
_symmetry.space_group_name_H-M   'P 1'
#
loop_
_entity.id
_entity.type
_entity.pdbx_description
1 polymer ?
#
loop_
_entity_poly.entity_id
_entity_poly.type
_entity_poly.pdbx_seq_one_letter_code
_entity_poly.pdbx_strand_id
1 'polypeptide(L)'
;MNINVTKRKRVLRNVFCTNVDVAKASLSFLADLYGKRWNIENFYRDAQSNFMIKTKTEDFITRYFFFLFTSLIYNLWYFIRVFYPVTAERWKDLIEDEMREEREDKKLLENYLMYYVMMKNLFA
;
A
#
# COMPACT_ATOMS: atom_id res chain seq x y z
N MET A 1 -53.38 27.64 -7.83
CA MET A 1 -52.62 27.68 -6.56
C MET A 1 -51.15 27.54 -6.92
N ASN A 2 -50.37 28.63 -6.87
CA ASN A 2 -48.96 28.63 -7.31
C ASN A 2 -48.08 28.04 -6.20
N ILE A 3 -47.38 26.95 -6.51
CA ILE A 3 -46.49 26.25 -5.59
C ILE A 3 -45.12 26.93 -5.64
N ASN A 4 -44.84 27.84 -4.71
CA ASN A 4 -43.51 28.42 -4.57
C ASN A 4 -42.60 27.45 -3.81
N VAL A 5 -41.86 26.61 -4.56
CA VAL A 5 -40.79 25.77 -3.99
C VAL A 5 -39.53 26.63 -3.85
N THR A 6 -39.33 27.20 -2.67
CA THR A 6 -38.11 27.94 -2.33
C THR A 6 -36.92 26.96 -2.32
N LYS A 7 -36.08 27.00 -3.35
CA LYS A 7 -34.83 26.21 -3.38
C LYS A 7 -33.92 26.66 -2.23
N ARG A 8 -33.86 25.90 -1.13
CA ARG A 8 -32.88 26.14 -0.05
C ARG A 8 -31.48 26.03 -0.62
N LYS A 9 -30.72 27.13 -0.61
CA LYS A 9 -29.28 27.15 -0.91
C LYS A 9 -28.58 26.30 0.16
N ARG A 10 -28.02 25.15 -0.22
CA ARG A 10 -27.21 24.33 0.70
C ARG A 10 -25.96 25.14 1.05
N VAL A 11 -25.92 25.69 2.26
CA VAL A 11 -24.68 26.22 2.83
C VAL A 11 -23.86 25.01 3.25
N LEU A 12 -22.77 24.74 2.52
CA LEU A 12 -21.79 23.72 2.91
C LEU A 12 -21.14 24.20 4.21
N ARG A 13 -21.53 23.58 5.32
CA ARG A 13 -20.90 23.78 6.62
C ARG A 13 -19.99 22.61 6.88
N ASN A 14 -18.69 22.88 6.94
CA ASN A 14 -17.70 21.93 7.42
C ASN A 14 -17.81 21.89 8.95
N VAL A 15 -18.21 20.75 9.51
CA VAL A 15 -18.40 20.56 10.96
C VAL A 15 -17.45 19.48 11.43
N PHE A 16 -16.55 19.82 12.35
CA PHE A 16 -15.60 18.90 12.95
C PHE A 16 -15.45 19.23 14.44
N CYS A 17 -15.15 18.23 15.27
CA CYS A 17 -14.79 18.41 16.68
C CYS A 17 -13.27 18.38 16.81
N THR A 18 -12.69 19.33 17.54
CA THR A 18 -11.24 19.39 17.76
C THR A 18 -10.92 19.87 19.16
N ASN A 19 -9.84 19.34 19.75
CA ASN A 19 -9.28 19.83 21.00
C ASN A 19 -8.33 21.02 20.79
N VAL A 20 -8.13 21.43 19.53
CA VAL A 20 -7.33 22.61 19.17
C VAL A 20 -8.11 23.87 19.50
N ASP A 21 -7.43 24.84 20.13
CA ASP A 21 -7.99 26.15 20.41
C ASP A 21 -8.34 26.89 19.11
N VAL A 22 -9.64 26.97 18.83
CA VAL A 22 -10.19 27.60 17.61
C VAL A 22 -9.96 29.11 17.60
N ALA A 23 -9.72 29.74 18.75
CA ALA A 23 -9.36 31.16 18.79
C ALA A 23 -7.96 31.42 18.24
N LYS A 24 -7.08 30.40 18.27
CA LYS A 24 -5.69 30.49 17.79
C LYS A 24 -5.48 29.85 16.42
N ALA A 25 -6.32 28.89 16.02
CA ALA A 25 -6.22 28.19 14.74
C ALA A 25 -7.21 28.75 13.71
N SER A 26 -6.77 28.95 12.46
CA SER A 26 -7.70 29.32 11.40
C SER A 26 -8.60 28.13 11.02
N LEU A 27 -9.86 28.43 10.67
CA LEU A 27 -10.82 27.41 10.22
C LEU A 27 -10.35 26.70 8.95
N SER A 28 -9.65 27.41 8.04
CA SER A 28 -9.06 26.83 6.84
C SER A 28 -7.97 25.82 7.16
N PHE A 29 -7.09 26.14 8.11
CA PHE A 29 -6.04 25.24 8.57
C PHE A 29 -6.62 23.96 9.17
N LEU A 30 -7.67 24.08 9.99
CA LEU A 30 -8.36 22.91 10.56
C LEU A 30 -9.01 22.04 9.47
N ALA A 31 -9.61 22.66 8.45
CA ALA A 31 -10.19 21.94 7.32
C ALA A 31 -9.11 21.20 6.51
N ASP A 32 -7.97 21.85 6.23
CA ASP A 32 -6.84 21.24 5.53
C ASP A 32 -6.23 20.08 6.34
N LEU A 33 -6.10 20.25 7.66
CA LEU A 33 -5.61 19.21 8.55
C LEU A 33 -6.56 18.01 8.56
N TYR A 34 -7.87 18.24 8.63
CA TYR A 34 -8.84 17.16 8.55
C TYR A 34 -8.83 16.46 7.19
N GLY A 35 -8.58 17.20 6.10
CA GLY A 35 -8.39 16.65 4.76
C GLY A 35 -7.24 15.62 4.68
N LYS A 36 -6.16 15.82 5.45
CA LYS A 36 -5.03 14.87 5.51
C LYS A 36 -5.42 13.50 6.08
N ARG A 37 -6.55 13.37 6.79
CA ARG A 37 -7.10 12.08 7.24
C ARG A 37 -7.27 11.11 6.08
N TRP A 38 -7.65 11.61 4.90
CA TRP A 38 -7.88 10.81 3.70
C TRP A 38 -6.62 10.06 3.23
N ASN A 39 -5.43 10.52 3.62
CA ASN A 39 -4.18 9.84 3.29
C ASN A 39 -4.10 8.43 3.91
N ILE A 40 -4.71 8.20 5.07
CA ILE A 40 -4.73 6.88 5.72
C ILE A 40 -5.63 5.91 4.93
N GLU A 41 -6.78 6.38 4.45
CA GLU A 41 -7.69 5.59 3.63
C GLU A 41 -7.08 5.27 2.25
N ASN A 42 -6.42 6.24 1.63
CA ASN A 42 -5.68 6.02 0.39
C ASN A 42 -4.55 5.00 0.60
N PHE A 43 -3.75 5.16 1.67
CA PHE A 43 -2.74 4.20 2.07
C PHE A 43 -3.32 2.79 2.16
N TYR A 44 -4.41 2.63 2.93
CA TYR A 44 -4.97 1.31 3.19
C TYR A 44 -5.48 0.67 1.89
N ARG A 45 -6.18 1.43 1.05
CA ARG A 45 -6.69 0.94 -0.25
C ARG A 45 -5.56 0.49 -1.17
N ASP A 46 -4.56 1.35 -1.35
CA ASP A 46 -3.46 1.10 -2.29
C ASP A 46 -2.52 0.00 -1.78
N ALA A 47 -2.26 -0.03 -0.46
CA ALA A 47 -1.49 -1.08 0.17
C ALA A 47 -2.23 -2.42 0.11
N GLN A 48 -3.54 -2.44 0.35
CA GLN A 48 -4.34 -3.65 0.25
C GLN A 48 -4.37 -4.24 -1.16
N SER A 49 -4.44 -3.39 -2.20
CA SER A 49 -4.47 -3.87 -3.59
C SER A 49 -3.09 -4.31 -4.10
N ASN A 50 -2.01 -3.63 -3.68
CA ASN A 50 -0.69 -3.83 -4.28
C ASN A 50 0.31 -4.59 -3.40
N PHE A 51 0.30 -4.38 -2.09
CA PHE A 51 1.42 -4.78 -1.21
C PHE A 51 1.00 -5.71 -0.06
N MET A 52 -0.30 -5.83 0.23
CA MET A 52 -0.78 -6.58 1.38
C MET A 52 -0.80 -8.08 1.09
N ILE A 53 -0.04 -8.81 1.89
CA ILE A 53 -0.03 -10.26 1.84
C ILE A 53 -1.32 -10.78 2.45
N LYS A 54 -2.14 -11.46 1.64
CA LYS A 54 -3.38 -12.08 2.10
C LYS A 54 -3.07 -13.35 2.88
N THR A 55 -3.36 -13.34 4.17
CA THR A 55 -3.19 -14.51 5.04
C THR A 55 -4.54 -15.05 5.48
N LYS A 56 -4.63 -16.38 5.66
CA LYS A 56 -5.79 -17.08 6.25
C LYS A 56 -5.55 -17.48 7.71
N THR A 57 -4.45 -17.04 8.31
CA THR A 57 -4.08 -17.39 9.69
C THR A 57 -4.98 -16.66 10.68
N GLU A 58 -5.37 -17.37 11.74
CA GLU A 58 -6.09 -16.79 12.88
C GLU A 58 -5.14 -16.12 13.86
N ASP A 59 -3.83 -16.42 13.79
CA ASP A 59 -2.83 -15.87 14.68
C ASP A 59 -2.67 -14.35 14.50
N PHE A 60 -2.86 -13.62 15.59
CA PHE A 60 -2.79 -12.16 15.60
C PHE A 60 -1.38 -11.66 15.29
N ILE A 61 -0.35 -12.28 15.86
CA ILE A 61 1.04 -11.83 15.72
C ILE A 61 1.46 -11.87 14.25
N THR A 62 1.10 -12.95 13.56
CA THR A 62 1.35 -13.12 12.13
C THR A 62 0.63 -12.07 11.30
N ARG A 63 -0.67 -11.81 11.57
CA ARG A 63 -1.42 -10.76 10.86
C ARG A 63 -0.83 -9.37 11.09
N TYR A 64 -0.40 -9.08 12.32
CA TYR A 64 0.21 -7.81 12.68
C TYR A 64 1.58 -7.63 12.03
N PHE A 65 2.40 -8.68 12.00
CA PHE A 65 3.68 -8.69 11.29
C PHE A 65 3.50 -8.32 9.82
N PHE A 66 2.59 -8.99 9.11
CA PHE A 66 2.33 -8.69 7.70
C PHE A 66 1.79 -7.29 7.48
N PHE A 67 0.95 -6.79 8.39
CA PHE A 67 0.49 -5.41 8.33
C PHE A 67 1.66 -4.41 8.46
N LEU A 68 2.55 -4.60 9.43
CA LEU A 68 3.74 -3.76 9.60
C LEU A 68 4.67 -3.85 8.38
N PHE A 69 4.89 -5.06 7.89
CA PHE A 69 5.72 -5.31 6.71
C PHE A 69 5.19 -4.60 5.46
N THR A 70 3.88 -4.72 5.20
CA THR A 70 3.21 -3.98 4.11
C THR A 70 3.32 -2.47 4.29
N SER A 71 3.26 -1.97 5.54
CA SER A 71 3.41 -0.54 5.83
C SER A 71 4.81 -0.04 5.50
N LEU A 72 5.85 -0.84 5.78
CA LEU A 72 7.24 -0.54 5.40
C LEU A 72 7.41 -0.51 3.88
N ILE A 73 6.89 -1.51 3.15
CA ILE A 73 6.98 -1.55 1.68
C ILE A 73 6.30 -0.34 1.06
N TYR A 74 5.08 0.00 1.51
CA TYR A 74 4.37 1.15 0.99
C TYR A 74 5.15 2.46 1.23
N ASN A 75 5.70 2.64 2.43
CA ASN A 75 6.50 3.82 2.75
C ASN A 75 7.77 3.91 1.91
N LEU A 76 8.40 2.77 1.62
CA LEU A 76 9.55 2.70 0.72
C LEU A 76 9.16 3.08 -0.71
N TRP A 77 8.07 2.53 -1.24
CA TRP A 77 7.54 2.93 -2.54
C TRP A 77 7.22 4.42 -2.59
N TYR A 78 6.55 4.95 -1.57
CA TYR A 78 6.20 6.37 -1.49
C TYR A 78 7.44 7.26 -1.49
N PHE A 79 8.50 6.85 -0.80
CA PHE A 79 9.80 7.54 -0.82
C PHE A 79 10.43 7.49 -2.21
N ILE A 80 10.48 6.33 -2.86
CA ILE A 80 11.09 6.18 -4.18
C ILE A 80 10.30 6.94 -5.25
N ARG A 81 8.97 7.00 -5.11
CA ARG A 81 8.07 7.78 -5.96
C ARG A 81 8.48 9.26 -6.05
N VAL A 82 9.09 9.82 -5.00
CA VAL A 82 9.58 11.21 -4.99
C VAL A 82 10.71 11.41 -6.01
N PHE A 83 11.54 10.39 -6.25
CA PHE A 83 12.68 10.46 -7.17
C PHE A 83 12.33 9.93 -8.56
N TYR A 84 11.53 8.87 -8.63
CA TYR A 84 11.12 8.21 -9.86
C TYR A 84 9.59 8.06 -9.83
N PRO A 85 8.83 8.66 -10.76
CA PRO A 85 7.36 8.68 -10.72
C PRO A 85 6.76 7.31 -11.10
N VAL A 86 7.07 6.28 -10.32
CA VAL A 86 6.61 4.91 -10.45
C VAL A 86 5.29 4.72 -9.71
N THR A 87 4.32 4.10 -10.36
CA THR A 87 3.03 3.75 -9.75
C THR A 87 3.19 2.57 -8.79
N ALA A 88 2.26 2.41 -7.83
CA ALA A 88 2.29 1.29 -6.89
C ALA A 88 2.19 -0.06 -7.61
N GLU A 89 1.35 -0.12 -8.65
CA GLU A 89 1.18 -1.27 -9.53
C GLU A 89 2.50 -1.61 -10.22
N ARG A 90 3.14 -0.63 -10.87
CA ARG A 90 4.40 -0.87 -11.56
C ARG A 90 5.53 -1.27 -10.60
N TRP A 91 5.56 -0.68 -9.41
CA TRP A 91 6.52 -1.04 -8.36
C TRP A 91 6.35 -2.50 -7.93
N LYS A 92 5.10 -2.93 -7.75
CA LYS A 92 4.77 -4.32 -7.44
C LYS A 92 5.21 -5.25 -8.58
N ASP A 93 4.87 -4.93 -9.83
CA ASP A 93 5.24 -5.75 -10.98
C ASP A 93 6.76 -5.93 -11.07
N LEU A 94 7.54 -4.86 -10.87
CA LEU A 94 9.01 -4.92 -10.86
C LEU A 94 9.54 -5.87 -9.79
N ILE A 95 8.95 -5.85 -8.59
CA ILE A 95 9.34 -6.79 -7.53
C ILE A 95 8.96 -8.22 -7.93
N GLU A 96 7.76 -8.44 -8.47
CA GLU A 96 7.31 -9.77 -8.87
C GLU A 96 8.15 -10.36 -10.01
N ASP A 97 8.56 -9.52 -10.97
CA ASP A 97 9.43 -9.88 -12.08
C ASP A 97 10.83 -10.28 -11.57
N GLU A 98 11.45 -9.47 -10.70
CA GLU A 98 12.76 -9.78 -10.10
C GLU A 98 12.72 -11.10 -9.30
N MET A 99 11.69 -11.28 -8.46
CA MET A 99 11.51 -12.50 -7.66
C MET A 99 11.26 -13.74 -8.54
N ARG A 100 10.73 -13.56 -9.75
CA ARG A 100 10.56 -14.65 -10.71
C ARG A 100 11.90 -15.03 -11.33
N GLU A 101 12.69 -14.05 -11.77
CA GLU A 101 14.02 -14.28 -12.35
C GLU A 101 14.94 -15.02 -11.37
N GLU A 102 15.02 -14.56 -10.11
CA GLU A 102 15.82 -15.23 -9.07
C GLU A 102 15.42 -16.71 -8.87
N ARG A 103 14.12 -17.00 -8.98
CA ARG A 103 13.61 -18.38 -8.84
C ARG A 103 13.99 -19.25 -10.03
N GLU A 104 13.96 -18.69 -11.24
CA GLU A 104 14.36 -19.39 -12.46
C GLU A 104 15.86 -19.72 -12.45
N ASP A 105 16.70 -18.76 -12.04
CA ASP A 105 18.14 -18.96 -11.88
C ASP A 105 18.47 -20.04 -10.85
N LYS A 106 17.79 -20.01 -9.70
CA LYS A 106 17.97 -21.04 -8.66
C LYS A 106 17.60 -22.43 -9.18
N LYS A 107 16.50 -22.55 -9.93
CA LYS A 107 16.06 -23.82 -10.53
C LYS A 107 17.04 -24.32 -11.59
N LEU A 108 17.63 -23.41 -12.37
CA LEU A 108 18.67 -23.74 -13.33
C LEU A 108 19.90 -24.33 -12.63
N LEU A 109 20.37 -23.67 -11.57
CA LEU A 109 21.49 -24.14 -10.73
C LEU A 109 21.20 -25.52 -10.13
N GLU A 110 20.01 -25.73 -9.56
CA GLU A 110 19.59 -27.03 -9.01
C GLU A 110 19.60 -28.13 -10.08
N ASN A 111 19.11 -27.84 -11.30
CA ASN A 111 19.13 -28.78 -12.42
C ASN A 111 20.56 -29.12 -12.86
N TYR A 112 21.44 -28.12 -12.97
CA TYR A 112 22.85 -28.34 -13.31
C TYR A 112 23.56 -29.18 -12.25
N LEU A 113 23.32 -28.89 -10.97
CA LEU A 113 23.88 -29.66 -9.87
C LEU A 113 23.40 -31.11 -9.90
N MET A 114 22.11 -31.32 -10.13
CA MET A 114 21.52 -32.66 -10.27
C MET A 114 22.13 -33.44 -11.44
N TYR A 115 22.27 -32.81 -12.61
CA TYR A 115 22.92 -33.42 -13.77
C TYR A 115 24.37 -33.79 -13.47
N TYR A 116 25.14 -32.88 -12.86
CA TYR A 116 26.52 -33.14 -12.48
C TYR A 116 26.63 -34.32 -11.50
N VAL A 117 25.77 -34.38 -10.49
CA VAL A 117 25.73 -35.50 -9.52
C VAL A 117 25.36 -36.81 -10.21
N MET A 118 24.35 -36.82 -11.08
CA MET A 118 23.98 -38.03 -11.84
C MET A 118 25.13 -38.50 -12.73
N MET A 119 25.76 -37.59 -13.47
CA MET A 119 26.89 -37.92 -14.33
C MET A 119 28.06 -38.44 -13.51
N LYS A 120 28.41 -37.80 -12.38
CA LYS A 120 29.47 -38.27 -11.50
C LYS A 120 29.20 -39.68 -10.94
N ASN A 121 27.95 -40.00 -10.63
CA ASN A 121 27.56 -41.34 -10.15
C ASN A 121 27.43 -42.39 -11.26
N LEU A 122 27.27 -41.98 -12.52
CA LEU A 122 27.27 -42.88 -13.69
C LEU A 122 28.67 -43.28 -14.14
N PHE A 123 29.68 -42.46 -13.85
CA PHE A 123 31.09 -42.69 -14.21
C PHE A 123 31.99 -43.02 -13.02
N ALA A 124 31.41 -43.32 -11.84
CA ALA A 124 32.09 -43.85 -10.66
C ALA A 124 31.75 -45.34 -10.48
#